data_AF-A0A969UB85-F1
#
_entry.id   AF-A0A969UB85-F1
#
_cell.length_a   1.000
_cell.length_b   1.000
_cell.length_c   1.000
_cell.angle_alpha   90.00
_cell.angle_beta   90.00
_cell.angle_gamma   90.00
#
_symmetry.space_group_name_H-M   'P 1'
#
loop_
_entity.id
_entity.type
_entity.pdbx_description
1 polymer ?
#
loop_
_entity_poly.entity_id
_entity_poly.type
_entity_poly.pdbx_seq_one_letter_code
_entity_poly.pdbx_strand_id
1 'polypeptide(L)'
;MISAFTNTWKIPELRDRIIFTLALIVIIRLGVHITIPGVDGTVIKAWLDSQTKDAATGGGITALLQVFSGGGLQQAGIFALGIMPYISASIMVQLMTVVVPKLARLAREDGGRQKITQYTRYITIGIALVQGFFRREVADES
;
A
#
# COMPACT_ATOMS: atom_id res chain seq x y z
N MET A 1 31.78 7.11 -6.29
CA MET A 1 30.36 6.99 -5.88
C MET A 1 29.62 8.32 -5.94
N ILE A 2 30.19 9.43 -5.43
CA ILE A 2 29.58 10.78 -5.53
C ILE A 2 29.46 11.25 -7.00
N SER A 3 30.40 10.86 -7.85
CA SER A 3 30.38 11.11 -9.30
C SER A 3 29.12 10.61 -9.99
N ALA A 4 28.54 9.49 -9.54
CA ALA A 4 27.29 8.94 -10.10
C ALA A 4 26.10 9.88 -9.84
N PHE A 5 25.97 10.41 -8.62
CA PHE A 5 24.91 11.37 -8.27
C PHE A 5 25.01 12.69 -9.07
N THR A 6 26.24 13.21 -9.27
CA THR A 6 26.45 14.38 -10.13
C THR A 6 26.20 14.08 -11.61
N ASN A 7 26.43 12.85 -12.07
CA ASN A 7 26.17 12.47 -13.46
C ASN A 7 24.66 12.27 -13.73
N THR A 8 23.90 11.87 -12.70
CA THR A 8 22.43 11.79 -12.77
C THR A 8 21.78 13.16 -13.02
N TRP A 9 22.40 14.24 -12.54
CA TRP A 9 21.94 15.62 -12.81
C TRP A 9 22.33 16.15 -14.20
N LYS A 10 23.34 15.55 -14.85
CA LYS A 10 23.77 15.94 -16.21
C LYS A 10 22.93 15.32 -17.31
N ILE A 11 22.33 14.15 -17.06
CA ILE A 11 21.53 13.45 -18.07
C ILE A 11 20.08 13.93 -17.96
N PRO A 12 19.53 14.61 -18.99
CA PRO A 12 18.19 15.20 -18.92
C PRO A 12 17.11 14.14 -18.66
N GLU A 13 17.23 12.95 -19.25
CA GLU A 13 16.28 11.85 -19.05
C GLU A 13 16.22 11.36 -17.58
N LEU A 14 17.37 11.34 -16.88
CA LEU A 14 17.42 10.93 -15.48
C LEU A 14 16.86 12.03 -14.56
N ARG A 15 17.15 13.30 -14.86
CA ARG A 15 16.58 14.44 -14.14
C ARG A 15 15.04 14.45 -14.25
N ASP A 16 14.49 14.23 -15.43
CA ASP A 16 13.03 14.22 -15.64
C ASP A 16 12.35 13.08 -14.88
N ARG A 17 12.94 11.87 -14.88
CA ARG A 17 12.45 10.73 -14.09
C ARG A 17 12.49 11.01 -12.58
N ILE A 18 13.54 11.67 -12.09
CA ILE A 18 13.65 12.07 -10.68
C ILE A 18 12.57 13.09 -10.33
N ILE A 19 12.41 14.14 -11.12
CA ILE A 19 11.39 15.19 -10.89
C ILE A 19 9.99 14.57 -10.93
N PHE A 20 9.71 13.67 -11.88
CA PHE A 20 8.44 12.96 -11.95
C PHE A 20 8.16 12.13 -10.69
N THR A 21 9.16 11.38 -10.22
CA THR A 21 9.04 10.58 -8.99
C THR A 21 8.81 11.47 -7.77
N LEU A 22 9.53 12.58 -7.68
CA LEU A 22 9.40 13.55 -6.58
C LEU A 22 8.02 14.23 -6.59
N ALA A 23 7.53 14.62 -7.77
CA ALA A 23 6.19 15.16 -7.94
C ALA A 23 5.11 14.14 -7.51
N LEU A 24 5.27 12.86 -7.88
CA LEU A 24 4.35 11.81 -7.46
C LEU A 24 4.33 11.63 -5.93
N ILE A 25 5.49 11.68 -5.27
CA ILE A 25 5.58 11.62 -3.81
C ILE A 25 4.82 12.79 -3.17
N VAL A 26 4.97 14.01 -3.70
CA VAL A 26 4.24 15.19 -3.22
C VAL A 26 2.73 15.00 -3.36
N ILE A 27 2.26 14.50 -4.51
CA ILE A 27 0.84 14.21 -4.74
C ILE A 27 0.31 13.17 -3.73
N ILE A 28 1.05 12.08 -3.52
CA ILE A 28 0.68 11.05 -2.53
C ILE A 28 0.61 11.67 -1.12
N ARG A 29 1.56 12.55 -0.78
CA ARG A 29 1.59 13.22 0.52
C ARG A 29 0.43 14.20 0.71
N LEU A 30 0.03 14.92 -0.34
CA LEU A 30 -1.17 15.76 -0.32
C LEU A 30 -2.43 14.91 -0.17
N GLY A 31 -2.51 13.78 -0.88
CA GLY A 31 -3.64 12.86 -0.81
C GLY A 31 -3.86 12.23 0.56
N VAL A 32 -2.79 11.98 1.32
CA VAL A 32 -2.89 11.45 2.70
C VAL A 32 -3.54 12.46 3.67
N HIS A 33 -3.33 13.76 3.43
CA HIS A 33 -3.96 14.81 4.24
C HIS A 33 -5.43 15.08 3.88
N ILE A 34 -5.91 14.59 2.73
CA ILE A 34 -7.32 14.66 2.36
C ILE A 34 -8.04 13.52 3.09
N THR A 35 -8.68 13.88 4.20
CA THR A 35 -9.46 12.95 5.04
C THR A 35 -10.78 12.59 4.40
N ILE A 36 -11.22 11.35 4.57
CA ILE A 36 -12.53 10.91 4.10
C ILE A 36 -13.61 11.60 4.93
N PRO A 37 -14.62 12.25 4.32
CA PRO A 37 -15.71 12.86 5.08
C PRO A 37 -16.51 11.78 5.81
N GLY A 38 -16.65 11.90 7.13
CA GLY A 38 -17.41 10.97 7.98
C GLY A 38 -16.57 10.09 8.93
N VAL A 39 -15.24 10.25 8.97
CA VAL A 39 -14.38 9.55 9.95
C VAL A 39 -13.65 10.57 10.83
N ASP A 40 -13.81 10.45 12.14
CA ASP A 40 -13.09 11.30 13.10
C ASP A 40 -11.67 10.76 13.31
N GLY A 41 -10.69 11.46 12.72
CA GLY A 41 -9.27 11.13 12.88
C GLY A 41 -8.77 11.21 14.33
N THR A 42 -9.48 11.87 15.24
CA THR A 42 -9.14 11.90 16.67
C THR A 42 -9.49 10.60 17.37
N VAL A 43 -10.61 9.96 17.00
CA VAL A 43 -11.05 8.66 17.54
C VAL A 43 -10.10 7.55 17.08
N ILE A 44 -9.69 7.57 15.81
CA ILE A 44 -8.71 6.60 15.29
C ILE A 44 -7.34 6.80 15.95
N LYS A 45 -6.88 8.04 16.15
CA LYS A 45 -5.64 8.32 16.89
C LYS A 45 -5.70 7.81 18.32
N ALA A 46 -6.80 8.06 19.03
CA ALA A 46 -6.97 7.59 20.41
C ALA A 46 -7.00 6.05 20.51
N TRP A 47 -7.69 5.39 19.58
CA TRP A 47 -7.72 3.93 19.50
C TRP A 47 -6.34 3.35 19.16
N LEU A 48 -5.63 3.96 18.21
CA LEU A 48 -4.29 3.56 17.81
C LEU A 48 -3.27 3.73 18.94
N ASP A 49 -3.35 4.86 19.66
CA ASP A 49 -2.52 5.17 20.81
C ASP A 49 -2.81 4.22 21.99
N SER A 50 -4.07 3.83 22.20
CA SER A 50 -4.44 2.79 23.19
C SER A 50 -3.90 1.41 22.82
N GLN A 51 -3.98 1.00 21.55
CA GLN A 51 -3.45 -0.28 21.05
C GLN A 51 -1.92 -0.35 21.10
N THR A 52 -1.22 0.78 20.98
CA THR A 52 0.25 0.83 21.14
C THR A 52 0.73 0.69 22.59
N LYS A 53 -0.11 0.94 23.59
CA LYS A 53 0.26 0.82 25.01
C LYS A 53 0.19 -0.62 25.53
N ASP A 54 -0.66 -1.45 24.93
CA ASP A 54 -0.74 -2.88 25.27
C ASP A 54 0.25 -3.69 24.41
N ALA A 55 1.49 -3.76 24.89
CA ALA A 55 2.59 -4.51 24.30
C ALA A 55 2.37 -6.05 24.26
N ALA A 56 1.24 -6.55 24.78
CA ALA A 56 0.97 -7.98 24.90
C ALA A 56 0.44 -8.64 23.61
N THR A 57 -0.20 -7.92 22.67
CA THR A 57 -0.83 -8.58 21.51
C THR A 57 -0.91 -7.80 20.18
N GLY A 58 -0.58 -6.49 20.10
CA GLY A 58 -0.86 -5.73 18.86
C GLY A 58 0.01 -4.51 18.53
N GLY A 59 0.71 -3.91 19.49
CA GLY A 59 1.39 -2.62 19.29
C GLY A 59 2.43 -2.57 18.15
N GLY A 60 3.21 -3.65 17.96
CA GLY A 60 4.22 -3.73 16.90
C GLY A 60 3.64 -3.84 15.50
N ILE A 61 2.55 -4.59 15.34
CA ILE A 61 1.85 -4.73 14.05
C ILE A 61 1.18 -3.40 13.70
N THR A 62 0.56 -2.74 14.68
CA THR A 62 -0.08 -1.43 14.49
C THR A 62 0.90 -0.35 14.07
N ALA A 63 2.10 -0.28 14.68
CA ALA A 63 3.17 0.62 14.25
C ALA A 63 3.65 0.32 12.82
N LEU A 64 3.77 -0.97 12.48
CA LEU A 64 4.14 -1.42 11.14
C LEU A 64 3.07 -1.03 10.09
N LEU A 65 1.78 -1.16 10.43
CA LEU A 65 0.67 -0.71 9.60
C LEU A 65 0.70 0.81 9.35
N GLN A 66 1.07 1.62 10.35
CA GLN A 66 1.22 3.07 10.18
C GLN A 66 2.33 3.42 9.18
N VAL A 67 3.50 2.77 9.29
CA VAL A 67 4.63 2.99 8.39
C VAL A 67 4.29 2.57 6.97
N PHE A 68 3.63 1.42 6.78
CA PHE A 68 3.23 0.93 5.46
C PHE A 68 2.06 1.72 4.84
N SER A 69 1.25 2.38 5.65
CA SER A 69 0.21 3.33 5.22
C SER A 69 0.74 4.76 5.01
N GLY A 70 2.00 5.05 5.40
CA GLY A 70 2.59 6.38 5.32
C GLY A 70 1.92 7.40 6.26
N GLY A 71 1.25 6.94 7.32
CA GLY A 71 0.46 7.77 8.24
C GLY A 71 -0.99 8.02 7.82
N GLY A 72 -1.45 7.47 6.68
CA GLY A 72 -2.83 7.61 6.23
C GLY A 72 -3.87 6.95 7.14
N LEU A 73 -3.50 5.87 7.82
CA LEU A 73 -4.34 5.19 8.80
C LEU A 73 -4.65 6.09 10.00
N GLN A 74 -3.67 6.85 10.48
CA GLN A 74 -3.81 7.73 11.64
C GLN A 74 -4.65 9.00 11.33
N GLN A 75 -4.72 9.39 10.06
CA GLN A 75 -5.45 10.59 9.63
C GLN A 75 -6.78 10.26 8.94
N ALA A 76 -7.18 8.98 8.85
CA ALA A 76 -8.35 8.56 8.07
C ALA A 76 -8.36 9.14 6.63
N GLY A 77 -7.18 9.20 6.00
CA GLY A 77 -7.02 9.72 4.65
C GLY A 77 -7.71 8.84 3.60
N ILE A 78 -8.02 9.40 2.43
CA ILE A 78 -8.52 8.63 1.27
C ILE A 78 -7.56 7.46 0.92
N PHE A 79 -6.27 7.63 1.20
CA PHE A 79 -5.24 6.60 1.08
C PHE A 79 -4.94 5.83 2.37
N ALA A 80 -5.90 5.69 3.30
CA ALA A 80 -5.68 5.03 4.59
C ALA A 80 -5.13 3.59 4.49
N LEU A 81 -5.50 2.85 3.44
CA LEU A 81 -4.93 1.52 3.14
C LEU A 81 -3.63 1.57 2.32
N GLY A 82 -3.32 2.72 1.70
CA GLY A 82 -2.12 2.94 0.89
C GLY A 82 -1.86 1.83 -0.13
N ILE A 83 -0.63 1.32 -0.14
CA ILE A 83 -0.19 0.24 -1.03
C ILE A 83 -0.41 -1.17 -0.45
N MET A 84 -0.95 -1.27 0.76
CA MET A 84 -1.08 -2.53 1.51
C MET A 84 -1.95 -3.60 0.82
N PRO A 85 -3.09 -3.26 0.19
CA PRO A 85 -3.88 -4.25 -0.56
C PRO A 85 -3.09 -4.87 -1.70
N TYR A 86 -2.25 -4.06 -2.39
CA TYR A 86 -1.42 -4.54 -3.49
C TYR A 86 -0.27 -5.42 -3.00
N ILE A 87 0.38 -5.06 -1.89
CA ILE A 87 1.41 -5.91 -1.26
C ILE A 87 0.79 -7.26 -0.88
N SER A 88 -0.33 -7.25 -0.17
CA SER A 88 -1.02 -8.48 0.24
C SER A 88 -1.43 -9.36 -0.95
N ALA A 89 -2.04 -8.77 -1.99
CA ALA A 89 -2.40 -9.49 -3.21
C ALA A 89 -1.18 -10.06 -3.95
N SER A 90 -0.05 -9.33 -3.97
CA SER A 90 1.18 -9.82 -4.61
C SER A 90 1.73 -11.06 -3.91
N ILE A 91 1.67 -11.10 -2.57
CA ILE A 91 2.05 -12.28 -1.77
C ILE A 91 1.07 -13.42 -2.03
N MET A 92 -0.24 -13.13 -2.07
CA MET A 92 -1.26 -14.14 -2.35
C MET A 92 -1.05 -14.79 -3.72
N VAL A 93 -0.75 -14.00 -4.75
CA VAL A 93 -0.47 -14.52 -6.09
C VAL A 93 0.85 -15.29 -6.12
N GLN A 94 1.89 -14.83 -5.42
CA GLN A 94 3.14 -15.59 -5.27
C GLN A 94 2.88 -16.97 -4.63
N LEU A 95 2.11 -17.04 -3.55
CA LEU A 95 1.71 -18.30 -2.93
C LEU A 95 0.85 -19.16 -3.87
N MET A 96 -0.10 -18.56 -4.59
CA MET A 96 -0.94 -19.25 -5.56
C MET A 96 -0.15 -19.83 -6.73
N THR A 97 0.96 -19.19 -7.15
CA THR A 97 1.86 -19.77 -8.17
C THR A 97 2.57 -21.03 -7.68
N VAL A 98 2.75 -21.22 -6.37
CA VAL A 98 3.32 -22.46 -5.80
C VAL A 98 2.27 -23.57 -5.73
N VAL A 99 1.02 -23.21 -5.37
CA VAL A 99 -0.07 -24.17 -5.21
C VAL A 99 -0.67 -24.61 -6.55
N VAL A 100 -0.71 -23.71 -7.56
CA VAL A 100 -1.33 -23.99 -8.86
C VAL A 100 -0.24 -24.12 -9.94
N PRO A 101 0.07 -25.35 -10.42
CA PRO A 101 1.16 -25.58 -11.37
C PRO A 101 0.91 -24.94 -12.75
N LYS A 102 -0.35 -24.65 -13.11
CA LYS A 102 -0.69 -23.90 -14.33
C LYS A 102 -0.20 -22.44 -14.26
N LEU A 103 -0.32 -21.80 -13.10
CA LEU A 103 0.21 -20.45 -12.87
C LEU A 103 1.73 -20.44 -12.77
N ALA A 104 2.35 -21.50 -12.23
CA ALA A 104 3.80 -21.66 -12.21
C ALA A 104 4.40 -21.74 -13.63
N ARG A 105 3.73 -22.46 -14.54
CA ARG A 105 4.13 -22.54 -15.97
C ARG A 105 3.98 -21.19 -16.66
N LEU A 106 2.85 -20.52 -16.45
CA LEU A 106 2.63 -19.17 -16.95
C LEU A 106 3.69 -18.18 -16.41
N ALA A 107 4.13 -18.32 -15.15
CA ALA A 107 5.19 -17.47 -14.59
C ALA A 107 6.56 -17.65 -15.26
N ARG A 108 6.81 -18.83 -15.86
CA ARG A 108 8.08 -19.20 -16.52
C ARG A 108 8.11 -18.88 -18.01
N GLU A 109 6.98 -18.55 -18.62
CA GLU A 109 6.89 -18.13 -20.03
C GLU A 109 7.30 -16.66 -20.22
N ASP A 110 7.90 -16.35 -21.37
CA ASP A 110 8.23 -14.97 -21.76
C ASP A 110 6.94 -14.15 -21.91
N GLY A 111 6.83 -13.06 -21.13
CA GLY A 111 5.62 -12.23 -21.03
C GLY A 111 4.60 -12.70 -19.98
N GLY A 112 4.78 -13.89 -19.41
CA GLY A 112 3.90 -14.43 -18.38
C GLY A 112 3.95 -13.68 -17.05
N ARG A 113 5.12 -13.10 -16.70
CA ARG A 113 5.24 -12.19 -15.55
C ARG A 113 4.33 -10.96 -15.67
N GLN A 114 4.17 -10.40 -16.88
CA GLN A 114 3.27 -9.26 -17.09
C GLN A 114 1.81 -9.65 -16.91
N LYS A 115 1.40 -10.84 -17.41
CA LYS A 115 0.05 -11.37 -17.20
C LYS A 115 -0.23 -11.59 -15.71
N ILE A 116 0.72 -12.16 -14.97
CA ILE A 116 0.60 -12.34 -13.52
C ILE A 116 0.43 -11.00 -12.82
N THR A 117 1.22 -9.99 -13.16
CA THR A 117 1.06 -8.64 -12.58
C THR A 117 -0.32 -8.04 -12.87
N GLN A 118 -0.87 -8.27 -14.06
CA GLN A 118 -2.24 -7.84 -14.39
C GLN A 118 -3.27 -8.58 -13.54
N TYR A 119 -3.16 -9.90 -13.38
CA TYR A 119 -4.03 -10.66 -12.48
C TYR A 119 -3.92 -10.20 -11.03
N THR A 120 -2.70 -9.97 -10.52
CA THR A 120 -2.49 -9.40 -9.19
C THR A 120 -3.22 -8.08 -9.03
N ARG A 121 -3.22 -7.21 -10.04
CA ARG A 121 -3.94 -5.92 -10.00
C ARG A 121 -5.45 -6.12 -9.90
N TYR A 122 -6.02 -7.03 -10.68
CA TYR A 122 -7.46 -7.33 -10.60
C TYR A 122 -7.86 -7.95 -9.26
N ILE A 123 -7.06 -8.89 -8.75
CA ILE A 123 -7.25 -9.50 -7.44
C ILE A 123 -7.14 -8.44 -6.33
N THR A 124 -6.19 -7.51 -6.45
CA THR A 124 -6.04 -6.39 -5.52
C THR A 124 -7.32 -5.56 -5.42
N ILE A 125 -7.95 -5.24 -6.56
CA ILE A 125 -9.19 -4.46 -6.59
C ILE A 125 -10.32 -5.25 -5.92
N GLY A 126 -10.46 -6.55 -6.22
CA GLY A 126 -11.47 -7.41 -5.58
C GLY A 126 -11.28 -7.49 -4.06
N ILE A 127 -10.04 -7.70 -3.60
CA ILE A 127 -9.71 -7.73 -2.17
C ILE A 127 -9.95 -6.37 -1.52
N ALA A 128 -9.57 -5.27 -2.17
CA ALA A 128 -9.78 -3.92 -1.64
C ALA A 128 -11.27 -3.59 -1.49
N LEU A 129 -12.12 -4.04 -2.43
CA LEU A 129 -13.57 -3.88 -2.33
C LEU A 129 -14.15 -4.70 -1.16
N VAL A 130 -13.74 -5.96 -1.01
CA VAL A 130 -14.18 -6.82 0.10
C VAL A 130 -13.68 -6.28 1.44
N GLN A 131 -12.42 -5.84 1.53
CA GLN A 131 -11.85 -5.23 2.74
C GLN A 131 -12.51 -3.89 3.08
N GLY A 132 -12.84 -3.08 2.09
CA GLY A 132 -13.57 -1.82 2.27
C GLY A 132 -14.99 -2.05 2.75
N PHE A 133 -15.69 -3.03 2.16
CA PHE A 133 -17.03 -3.44 2.58
C PHE A 133 -17.00 -4.00 4.02
N PHE A 134 -16.09 -4.94 4.31
CA PHE A 134 -15.94 -5.51 5.65
C PHE A 134 -15.58 -4.45 6.71
N ARG A 135 -14.72 -3.48 6.37
CA ARG A 135 -14.39 -2.37 7.29
C ARG A 135 -15.56 -1.44 7.53
N ARG A 136 -16.46 -1.27 6.56
CA ARG A 136 -17.70 -0.49 6.73
C ARG A 136 -18.67 -1.22 7.66
N GLU A 137 -18.86 -2.53 7.48
CA GLU A 137 -19.75 -3.34 8.33
C GLU A 137 -19.33 -3.31 9.80
N VAL A 138 -18.04 -3.42 10.08
CA VAL A 138 -17.47 -3.38 11.45
C VAL A 138 -17.61 -2.00 12.11
N ALA A 139 -17.77 -0.92 11.34
CA ALA A 139 -17.96 0.43 11.85
C ALA A 139 -19.43 0.78 12.16
N ASP A 140 -20.40 0.00 11.67
CA ASP A 140 -21.84 0.19 11.94
C ASP A 140 -22.28 -0.51 13.26
N GLU A 141 -21.42 -1.34 13.84
CA GLU A 141 -21.71 -2.14 15.05
C GLU A 141 -21.12 -1.53 16.35
N SER A 142 -20.49 -0.34 16.29
CA SER A 142 -19.85 0.34 17.45
C SER A 142 -20.40 1.73 17.73
#